data_AF-A0AB34L3A6-F1
#
_entry.id   AF-A0AB34L3A6-F1
#
_cell.length_a   1.000
_cell.length_b   1.000
_cell.length_c   1.000
_cell.angle_alpha   90.00
_cell.angle_beta   90.00
_cell.angle_gamma   90.00
#
_symmetry.space_group_name_H-M   'P 1'
#
loop_
_entity.id
_entity.type
_entity.pdbx_description
1 polymer ?
#
loop_
_entity_poly.entity_id
_entity_poly.type
_entity_poly.pdbx_seq_one_letter_code
_entity_poly.pdbx_strand_id
1 'polypeptide(L)'
;MPFGPSPEHISHVETQINSALSQDLDLQDTQKANLRVTQLWLRVVIWKLRLRLGHLVEESYQHSVTFRYPIDIAKELMLSTRDLPASSFKVHGVGMTEKLFDIASALVDVLARIPITTTSKNGVVVGSLPVNDLSYLRALIQKSPSGDTIYDDLLERHIQQTIPSLATRPPMTMQ
;
A
#
# COMPACT_ATOMS: atom_id res chain seq x y z
N MET A 1 -8.79 -27.34 16.84
CA MET A 1 -7.34 -27.25 16.55
C MET A 1 -6.96 -25.78 16.63
N PRO A 2 -6.22 -25.30 17.64
CA PRO A 2 -6.02 -23.86 17.76
C PRO A 2 -4.57 -23.46 17.61
N PHE A 3 -3.90 -23.69 16.48
CA PHE A 3 -2.67 -22.95 16.18
C PHE A 3 -2.62 -22.67 14.67
N GLY A 4 -2.74 -21.38 14.32
CA GLY A 4 -2.42 -20.91 12.98
C GLY A 4 -0.93 -21.13 12.66
N PRO A 5 -0.47 -20.78 11.45
CA PRO A 5 0.93 -20.91 11.08
C PRO A 5 1.82 -20.11 12.04
N SER A 6 2.98 -20.68 12.42
CA SER A 6 3.91 -20.03 13.34
C SER A 6 4.53 -18.76 12.72
N PRO A 7 4.98 -17.79 13.53
CA PRO A 7 5.67 -16.60 13.02
C PRO A 7 6.86 -16.91 12.11
N GLU A 8 7.62 -17.97 12.41
CA GLU A 8 8.78 -18.41 11.64
C GLU A 8 8.37 -18.95 10.26
N HIS A 9 7.29 -19.73 10.21
CA HIS A 9 6.76 -20.23 8.94
C HIS A 9 6.28 -19.09 8.03
N ILE A 10 5.59 -18.10 8.60
CA ILE A 10 5.15 -16.91 7.85
C ILE A 10 6.37 -16.12 7.35
N SER A 11 7.40 -15.96 8.19
CA SER A 11 8.64 -15.28 7.80
C SER A 11 9.38 -16.02 6.68
N HIS A 12 9.39 -17.36 6.71
CA HIS A 12 9.97 -18.16 5.63
C HIS A 12 9.25 -17.93 4.29
N VAL A 13 7.91 -17.99 4.30
CA VAL A 13 7.10 -17.70 3.11
C VAL A 13 7.35 -16.29 2.59
N GLU A 14 7.44 -15.30 3.48
CA GLU A 14 7.78 -13.92 3.10
C GLU A 14 9.16 -13.82 2.44
N THR A 15 10.18 -14.49 2.97
CA THR A 15 11.52 -14.55 2.37
C THR A 15 11.45 -15.12 0.95
N GLN A 16 10.73 -16.23 0.74
CA GLN A 16 10.58 -16.84 -0.58
C GLN A 16 9.89 -15.90 -1.58
N ILE A 17 8.84 -15.20 -1.15
CA ILE A 17 8.15 -14.20 -1.99
C ILE A 17 9.10 -13.07 -2.36
N ASN A 18 9.88 -12.57 -1.41
CA ASN A 18 10.84 -11.47 -1.65
C ASN A 18 11.96 -11.87 -2.62
N SER A 19 12.42 -13.13 -2.56
CA SER A 19 13.47 -13.64 -3.45
C SER A 19 12.96 -14.16 -4.80
N ALA A 20 11.64 -14.22 -5.01
CA ALA A 20 11.06 -14.83 -6.22
C ALA A 20 11.34 -14.04 -7.52
N LEU A 21 11.64 -12.73 -7.41
CA LEU A 21 11.95 -11.88 -8.54
C LEU A 21 13.44 -11.50 -8.51
N SER A 22 14.23 -12.09 -9.41
CA SER A 22 15.63 -11.71 -9.60
C SER A 22 15.73 -10.36 -10.31
N GLN A 23 16.73 -9.55 -9.95
CA GLN A 23 16.97 -8.25 -10.59
C GLN A 23 17.44 -8.37 -12.05
N ASP A 24 18.01 -9.53 -12.42
CA ASP A 24 18.59 -9.77 -13.75
C ASP A 24 17.57 -10.30 -14.78
N LEU A 25 16.27 -10.32 -14.46
CA LEU A 25 15.25 -10.76 -15.40
C LEU A 25 14.99 -9.67 -16.44
N ASP A 26 15.25 -9.99 -17.71
CA ASP A 26 14.84 -9.17 -18.84
C ASP A 26 13.33 -9.33 -19.07
N LEU A 27 12.55 -8.40 -18.50
CA LEU A 27 11.09 -8.43 -18.49
C LEU A 27 10.52 -7.26 -19.28
N GLN A 28 9.50 -7.54 -20.09
CA GLN A 28 8.67 -6.50 -20.68
C GLN A 28 7.94 -5.71 -19.59
N ASP A 29 7.62 -4.43 -19.84
CA ASP A 29 6.95 -3.57 -18.87
C ASP A 29 5.64 -4.18 -18.33
N THR A 30 4.90 -4.89 -19.18
CA THR A 30 3.66 -5.59 -18.81
C THR A 30 3.92 -6.71 -17.80
N GLN A 31 4.99 -7.49 -18.00
CA GLN A 31 5.39 -8.57 -17.11
C GLN A 31 5.93 -8.02 -15.78
N LYS A 32 6.78 -6.98 -15.86
CA LYS A 32 7.32 -6.28 -14.70
C LYS A 32 6.20 -5.70 -13.83
N ALA A 33 5.22 -5.03 -14.43
CA ALA A 33 4.04 -4.52 -13.72
C ALA A 33 3.29 -5.64 -12.98
N ASN A 34 2.99 -6.74 -13.67
CA ASN A 34 2.23 -7.86 -13.08
C ASN A 34 2.96 -8.50 -11.90
N LEU A 35 4.22 -8.87 -12.12
CA LEU A 35 5.03 -9.58 -11.14
C LEU A 35 5.29 -8.71 -9.91
N ARG A 36 5.63 -7.43 -10.13
CA ARG A 36 5.96 -6.53 -9.03
C ARG A 36 4.75 -6.18 -8.18
N VAL A 37 3.60 -5.87 -8.79
CA VAL A 37 2.37 -5.62 -8.04
C VAL A 37 1.90 -6.88 -7.30
N THR A 38 2.00 -8.06 -7.93
CA THR A 38 1.62 -9.33 -7.28
C THR A 38 2.51 -9.64 -6.08
N GLN A 39 3.82 -9.48 -6.20
CA GLN A 39 4.76 -9.69 -5.09
C GLN A 39 4.46 -8.77 -3.90
N LEU A 40 4.22 -7.48 -4.16
CA LEU A 40 3.92 -6.48 -3.13
C LEU A 40 2.54 -6.70 -2.50
N TRP A 41 1.55 -7.09 -3.29
CA TRP A 41 0.23 -7.47 -2.78
C TRP A 41 0.31 -8.72 -1.87
N LEU A 42 1.10 -9.74 -2.23
CA LEU A 42 1.31 -10.91 -1.37
C LEU A 42 1.94 -10.54 -0.02
N ARG A 43 2.84 -9.54 0.02
CA ARG A 43 3.38 -9.02 1.28
C ARG A 43 2.31 -8.35 2.13
N VAL A 44 1.34 -7.65 1.52
CA VAL A 44 0.15 -7.14 2.24
C VAL A 44 -0.71 -8.27 2.77
N VAL A 45 -0.91 -9.34 2.00
CA VAL A 45 -1.66 -10.53 2.46
C VAL A 45 -0.99 -11.17 3.68
N ILE A 46 0.34 -11.32 3.65
CA ILE A 46 1.13 -11.79 4.80
C ILE A 46 0.98 -10.85 5.99
N TRP A 47 1.08 -9.54 5.77
CA TRP A 47 0.89 -8.55 6.83
C TRP A 47 -0.51 -8.65 7.47
N LYS A 48 -1.58 -8.72 6.67
CA LYS A 48 -2.96 -8.93 7.14
C LYS A 48 -3.12 -10.25 7.90
N LEU A 49 -2.37 -11.29 7.53
CA LEU A 49 -2.34 -12.55 8.27
C LEU A 49 -1.65 -12.38 9.64
N ARG A 50 -0.47 -11.75 9.69
CA ARG A 50 0.23 -11.45 10.96
C ARG A 50 -0.61 -10.61 11.89
N LEU A 51 -1.31 -9.59 11.36
CA LEU A 51 -2.24 -8.75 12.12
C LEU A 51 -3.33 -9.59 12.80
N ARG A 52 -3.99 -10.48 12.05
CA ARG A 52 -5.05 -11.35 12.59
C ARG A 52 -4.56 -12.36 13.63
N LEU A 53 -3.31 -12.79 13.51
CA LEU A 53 -2.70 -13.73 14.46
C LEU A 53 -2.04 -13.04 15.67
N GLY A 54 -2.03 -11.70 15.72
CA GLY A 54 -1.36 -10.95 16.79
C GLY A 54 0.17 -11.05 16.74
N HIS A 55 0.74 -11.28 15.55
CA HIS A 55 2.18 -11.44 15.35
C HIS A 55 2.90 -10.13 14.97
N LEU A 56 2.22 -8.99 15.05
CA LEU A 56 2.79 -7.68 14.76
C LEU A 56 3.23 -6.97 16.04
N VAL A 57 4.31 -6.20 15.93
CA VAL A 57 4.87 -5.36 17.00
C VAL A 57 4.89 -3.90 16.58
N GLU A 58 5.03 -2.97 17.54
CA GLU A 58 5.08 -1.53 17.25
C GLU A 58 6.38 -1.16 16.51
N GLU A 59 7.51 -1.59 17.07
CA GLU A 59 8.85 -1.25 16.59
C GLU A 59 9.70 -2.52 16.48
N SER A 60 10.46 -2.64 15.39
CA SER A 60 11.37 -3.74 15.14
C SER A 60 12.39 -3.34 14.07
N TYR A 61 13.61 -3.86 14.16
CA TYR A 61 14.58 -3.74 13.07
C TYR A 61 14.07 -4.42 11.79
N GLN A 62 13.31 -5.50 11.94
CA GLN A 62 12.61 -6.13 10.82
C GLN A 62 11.27 -5.43 10.62
N HIS A 63 11.22 -4.46 9.71
CA HIS A 63 10.01 -3.68 9.43
C HIS A 63 8.80 -4.55 9.04
N SER A 64 9.02 -5.71 8.41
CA SER A 64 7.93 -6.59 7.94
C SER A 64 7.06 -7.22 9.03
N VAL A 65 7.51 -7.17 10.29
CA VAL A 65 6.73 -7.61 11.45
C VAL A 65 6.08 -6.45 12.20
N THR A 66 6.12 -5.23 11.66
CA THR A 66 5.55 -4.04 12.32
C THR A 66 4.16 -3.68 11.79
N PHE A 67 3.38 -2.95 12.60
CA PHE A 67 2.12 -2.36 12.13
C PHE A 67 2.31 -1.39 10.97
N ARG A 68 3.51 -0.79 10.83
CA ARG A 68 3.83 0.25 9.85
C ARG A 68 4.24 -0.28 8.47
N TYR A 69 4.40 -1.59 8.31
CA TYR A 69 4.92 -2.21 7.08
C TYR A 69 4.20 -1.84 5.77
N PRO A 70 2.86 -1.63 5.73
CA PRO A 70 2.18 -1.18 4.52
C PRO A 70 2.71 0.13 3.92
N ILE A 71 3.34 1.00 4.74
CA ILE A 71 4.01 2.21 4.25
C ILE A 71 5.19 1.86 3.36
N ASP A 72 6.03 0.92 3.81
CA ASP A 72 7.21 0.48 3.05
C ASP A 72 6.77 -0.18 1.73
N ILE A 73 5.72 -1.01 1.77
CA ILE A 73 5.16 -1.66 0.58
C ILE A 73 4.66 -0.64 -0.45
N ALA A 74 3.91 0.38 0.00
CA ALA A 74 3.36 1.39 -0.89
C ALA A 74 4.46 2.25 -1.55
N LYS A 75 5.46 2.66 -0.77
CA LYS A 75 6.64 3.38 -1.26
C LYS A 75 7.43 2.55 -2.27
N GLU A 76 7.64 1.27 -1.97
CA GLU A 76 8.34 0.34 -2.86
C GLU A 76 7.55 0.12 -4.16
N LEU A 77 6.22 0.05 -4.09
CA LEU A 77 5.36 -0.01 -5.27
C LEU A 77 5.57 1.23 -6.13
N MET A 78 5.41 2.43 -5.57
CA MET A 78 5.61 3.68 -6.30
C MET A 78 6.98 3.71 -6.97
N LEU A 79 8.06 3.47 -6.22
CA LEU A 79 9.42 3.56 -6.75
C LEU A 79 9.71 2.53 -7.85
N SER A 80 9.20 1.31 -7.73
CA SER A 80 9.46 0.24 -8.69
C SER A 80 8.58 0.28 -9.94
N THR A 81 7.53 1.08 -9.94
CA THR A 81 6.52 1.12 -11.01
C THR A 81 6.29 2.49 -11.64
N ARG A 82 6.82 3.58 -11.06
CA ARG A 82 6.63 4.96 -11.56
C ARG A 82 7.06 5.19 -13.02
N ASP A 83 8.04 4.42 -13.50
CA ASP A 83 8.58 4.56 -14.85
C ASP A 83 7.84 3.69 -15.88
N LEU A 84 6.83 2.91 -15.44
CA LEU A 84 6.05 2.03 -16.33
C LEU A 84 4.83 2.77 -16.91
N PRO A 85 4.47 2.52 -18.18
CA PRO A 85 3.29 3.13 -18.77
C PRO A 85 2.01 2.52 -18.19
N ALA A 86 0.95 3.34 -18.10
CA ALA A 86 -0.34 2.91 -17.55
C ALA A 86 -0.96 1.70 -18.30
N SER A 87 -0.67 1.55 -19.60
CA SER A 87 -1.08 0.41 -20.42
C SER A 87 -0.56 -0.93 -19.88
N SER A 88 0.61 -0.93 -19.24
CA SER A 88 1.23 -2.13 -18.65
C SER A 88 0.43 -2.71 -17.48
N PHE A 89 -0.41 -1.90 -16.83
CA PHE A 89 -1.31 -2.35 -15.76
C PHE A 89 -2.67 -2.73 -16.33
N LYS A 90 -3.19 -1.94 -17.28
CA LYS A 90 -4.52 -2.15 -17.90
C LYS A 90 -4.68 -3.53 -18.53
N VAL A 91 -3.62 -4.05 -19.15
CA VAL A 91 -3.65 -5.34 -19.87
C VAL A 91 -4.01 -6.53 -18.96
N HIS A 92 -3.80 -6.40 -17.65
CA HIS A 92 -4.07 -7.46 -16.65
C HIS A 92 -5.49 -7.42 -16.09
N GLY A 93 -6.31 -6.45 -16.52
CA GLY A 93 -7.73 -6.38 -16.16
C GLY A 93 -8.00 -6.03 -14.70
N VAL A 94 -9.23 -6.36 -14.24
CA VAL A 94 -9.74 -5.97 -12.91
C VAL A 94 -8.92 -6.55 -11.75
N GLY A 95 -8.35 -7.75 -11.91
CA GLY A 95 -7.55 -8.39 -10.88
C GLY A 95 -6.25 -7.64 -10.54
N MET A 96 -5.77 -6.76 -11.44
CA MET A 96 -4.68 -5.83 -11.13
C MET A 96 -5.18 -4.67 -10.25
N THR A 97 -6.33 -4.10 -10.62
CA THR A 97 -6.99 -3.03 -9.88
C THR A 97 -7.30 -3.44 -8.44
N GLU A 98 -7.80 -4.67 -8.23
CA GLU A 98 -8.08 -5.25 -6.91
C GLU A 98 -6.83 -5.30 -6.03
N LYS A 99 -5.69 -5.71 -6.59
CA LYS A 99 -4.41 -5.79 -5.86
C LYS A 99 -3.94 -4.40 -5.44
N LEU A 100 -4.00 -3.43 -6.35
CA LEU A 100 -3.65 -2.04 -6.07
C LEU A 100 -4.57 -1.45 -4.99
N PHE A 101 -5.87 -1.73 -5.07
CA PHE A 101 -6.85 -1.31 -4.07
C PHE A 101 -6.58 -1.92 -2.69
N ASP A 102 -6.24 -3.21 -2.62
CA ASP A 102 -5.89 -3.88 -1.37
C ASP A 102 -4.66 -3.26 -0.68
N ILE A 103 -3.64 -2.89 -1.48
CA ILE A 103 -2.44 -2.21 -1.00
C ILE A 103 -2.79 -0.80 -0.51
N ALA A 104 -3.55 -0.03 -1.30
CA ALA A 104 -3.98 1.31 -0.94
C ALA A 104 -4.83 1.33 0.34
N SER A 105 -5.74 0.37 0.49
CA SER A 105 -6.59 0.24 1.68
C SER A 105 -5.77 -0.07 2.93
N ALA A 106 -4.80 -0.99 2.84
CA ALA A 106 -3.90 -1.29 3.95
C ALA A 106 -3.05 -0.07 4.35
N LEU A 107 -2.61 0.74 3.37
CA LEU A 107 -1.92 1.99 3.65
C LEU A 107 -2.83 2.98 4.40
N VAL A 108 -4.07 3.17 3.95
CA VAL A 108 -5.05 4.06 4.61
C VAL A 108 -5.28 3.64 6.06
N ASP A 109 -5.46 2.33 6.33
CA ASP A 109 -5.67 1.79 7.67
C ASP A 109 -4.54 2.10 8.65
N VAL A 110 -3.30 2.12 8.15
CA VAL A 110 -2.10 2.43 8.91
C VAL A 110 -1.94 3.93 9.10
N LEU A 111 -2.17 4.73 8.05
CA LEU A 111 -2.08 6.20 8.12
C LEU A 111 -3.08 6.81 9.10
N ALA A 112 -4.27 6.21 9.23
CA ALA A 112 -5.26 6.59 10.23
C ALA A 112 -4.77 6.45 11.68
N ARG A 113 -3.78 5.57 11.93
CA ARG A 113 -3.27 5.24 13.26
C ARG A 113 -1.96 5.94 13.59
N ILE A 114 -1.35 6.63 12.63
CA ILE A 114 -0.09 7.35 12.83
C ILE A 114 -0.41 8.81 13.14
N PRO A 115 0.16 9.40 14.21
CA PRO A 115 0.07 10.84 14.43
C PRO A 115 0.71 11.55 13.23
N ILE A 116 -0.10 12.21 12.40
CA ILE A 116 0.38 13.03 11.30
C ILE A 116 1.05 14.27 11.93
N THR A 117 2.35 14.22 12.19
CA THR A 117 3.13 15.36 12.68
C THR A 117 3.48 16.28 11.52
N THR A 118 2.51 17.05 11.01
CA THR A 118 2.76 18.10 10.02
C THR A 118 3.27 19.38 10.66
N THR A 119 4.36 19.35 11.44
CA THR A 119 5.13 20.58 11.75
C THR A 119 6.51 20.23 12.32
N SER A 120 7.59 20.61 11.61
CA SER A 120 8.86 20.92 12.26
C SER A 120 9.13 22.41 12.07
N LYS A 121 9.22 23.15 13.18
CA LYS A 121 9.54 24.59 13.21
C LYS A 121 10.99 24.91 12.75
N ASN A 122 11.77 23.91 12.32
CA ASN A 122 13.21 24.06 12.07
C ASN A 122 13.65 23.73 10.63
N GLY A 123 12.83 24.04 9.62
CA GLY A 123 13.34 24.29 8.25
C GLY A 123 14.15 23.19 7.55
N VAL A 124 14.02 21.92 7.96
CA VAL A 124 14.55 20.77 7.22
C VAL A 124 13.37 20.02 6.60
N VAL A 125 13.13 20.27 5.31
CA VAL A 125 12.21 19.49 4.48
C VAL A 125 13.01 18.36 3.85
N VAL A 126 12.88 17.12 4.33
CA VAL A 126 13.12 15.92 3.50
C VAL A 126 12.29 14.75 4.02
N GLY A 127 11.28 14.38 3.23
CA GLY A 127 10.45 13.20 3.42
C GLY A 127 9.04 13.47 2.91
N SER A 128 8.86 13.47 1.59
CA SER A 128 7.52 13.45 0.99
C SER A 128 6.70 12.32 1.62
N LEU A 129 5.66 12.68 2.37
CA LEU A 129 4.87 11.79 3.22
C LEU A 129 4.28 10.59 2.44
N PRO A 130 3.86 9.51 3.13
CA PRO A 130 3.08 8.39 2.56
C PRO A 130 1.83 8.82 1.76
N VAL A 131 1.40 10.07 1.89
CA VAL A 131 0.36 10.71 1.08
C VAL A 131 0.71 10.73 -0.41
N ASN A 132 1.99 10.88 -0.77
CA ASN A 132 2.43 10.82 -2.16
C ASN A 132 2.29 9.40 -2.73
N ASP A 133 2.61 8.39 -1.92
CA ASP A 133 2.45 6.97 -2.29
C ASP A 133 0.96 6.63 -2.46
N LEU A 134 0.10 7.10 -1.55
CA LEU A 134 -1.35 6.94 -1.66
C LEU A 134 -1.92 7.64 -2.90
N SER A 135 -1.47 8.87 -3.19
CA SER A 135 -1.88 9.63 -4.37
C SER A 135 -1.47 8.92 -5.66
N TYR A 136 -0.26 8.36 -5.68
CA TYR A 136 0.23 7.56 -6.81
C TYR A 136 -0.62 6.29 -7.01
N LEU A 137 -0.86 5.53 -5.94
CA LEU A 137 -1.71 4.33 -5.97
C LEU A 137 -3.12 4.65 -6.48
N ARG A 138 -3.74 5.71 -5.96
CA ARG A 138 -5.05 6.18 -6.40
C ARG A 138 -5.06 6.54 -7.87
N ALA A 139 -4.06 7.29 -8.35
CA ALA A 139 -3.93 7.64 -9.76
C ALA A 139 -3.76 6.41 -10.67
N LEU A 140 -3.07 5.36 -10.21
CA LEU A 140 -2.98 4.09 -10.94
C LEU A 140 -4.33 3.35 -10.97
N ILE A 141 -5.05 3.32 -9.84
CA ILE A 141 -6.39 2.71 -9.77
C ILE A 141 -7.33 3.41 -10.74
N GLN A 142 -7.42 4.74 -10.72
CA GLN A 142 -8.26 5.53 -11.64
C GLN A 142 -7.93 5.28 -13.11
N LYS A 143 -6.66 4.99 -13.42
CA LYS A 143 -6.22 4.66 -14.78
C LYS A 143 -6.42 3.18 -15.13
N SER A 144 -6.93 2.33 -14.25
CA SER A 144 -7.08 0.89 -14.46
C SER A 144 -8.54 0.50 -14.75
N PRO A 145 -8.81 -0.65 -15.40
CA PRO A 145 -10.16 -1.06 -15.76
C PRO A 145 -11.09 -1.15 -14.54
N SER A 146 -12.29 -0.55 -14.63
CA SER A 146 -13.28 -0.40 -13.55
C SER A 146 -12.80 0.41 -12.34
N GLY A 147 -11.61 1.02 -12.42
CA GLY A 147 -10.98 1.69 -11.29
C GLY A 147 -11.51 3.10 -11.04
N ASP A 148 -11.88 3.82 -12.11
CA ASP A 148 -12.46 5.17 -12.07
C ASP A 148 -13.89 5.24 -11.54
N THR A 149 -14.62 4.12 -11.58
CA THR A 149 -16.06 4.06 -11.28
C THR A 149 -16.38 3.29 -10.00
N ILE A 150 -15.65 2.22 -9.68
CA ILE A 150 -15.93 1.37 -8.52
C ILE A 150 -14.87 1.57 -7.44
N TYR A 151 -13.59 1.39 -7.81
CA TYR A 151 -12.52 1.34 -6.82
C TYR A 151 -12.10 2.71 -6.30
N ASP A 152 -12.20 3.78 -7.12
CA ASP A 152 -11.97 5.14 -6.63
C ASP A 152 -13.03 5.54 -5.59
N ASP A 153 -14.31 5.28 -5.87
CA ASP A 153 -15.41 5.55 -4.94
C ASP A 153 -15.31 4.74 -3.64
N LEU A 154 -14.84 3.49 -3.72
CA LEU A 154 -14.58 2.68 -2.54
C LEU A 154 -13.39 3.22 -1.72
N LEU A 155 -12.31 3.61 -2.40
CA LEU A 155 -11.11 4.11 -1.73
C LEU A 155 -11.35 5.49 -1.10
N GLU A 156 -12.05 6.38 -1.79
CA GLU A 156 -12.50 7.68 -1.27
C GLU A 156 -13.34 7.50 -0.02
N ARG A 157 -14.34 6.62 -0.04
CA ARG A 157 -15.16 6.30 1.15
C ARG A 157 -14.31 5.75 2.29
N HIS A 158 -13.36 4.86 1.99
CA HIS A 158 -12.47 4.28 2.99
C HIS A 158 -11.58 5.34 3.65
N ILE A 159 -11.02 6.27 2.86
CA ILE A 159 -10.24 7.41 3.35
C ILE A 159 -11.09 8.29 4.28
N GLN A 160 -12.31 8.64 3.86
CA GLN A 160 -13.21 9.50 4.63
C GLN A 160 -13.64 8.87 5.96
N GLN A 161 -13.88 7.55 5.99
CA GLN A 161 -14.29 6.82 7.19
C GLN A 161 -13.13 6.59 8.17
N THR A 162 -11.91 6.39 7.64
CA THR A 162 -10.77 5.93 8.44
C THR A 162 -9.88 7.09 8.90
N ILE A 163 -9.84 8.21 8.18
CA ILE A 163 -9.06 9.42 8.52
C ILE A 163 -10.02 10.61 8.71
N PRO A 164 -10.63 10.79 9.90
CA PRO A 164 -11.65 11.81 10.13
C PRO A 164 -11.14 13.26 9.96
N SER A 165 -9.83 13.48 10.07
CA SER A 165 -9.20 14.81 9.94
C SER A 165 -9.23 15.40 8.52
N LEU A 166 -9.60 14.61 7.49
CA LEU A 166 -9.89 15.12 6.15
C LEU A 166 -11.38 15.48 5.94
N ALA A 167 -12.27 15.15 6.88
CA ALA A 167 -13.72 15.36 6.73
C ALA A 167 -14.22 16.73 7.21
N THR A 168 -13.38 17.56 7.84
CA THR A 168 -13.79 18.88 8.33
C THR A 168 -13.65 19.95 7.25
N ARG A 169 -14.69 20.11 6.43
CA ARG A 169 -14.97 21.37 5.72
C ARG A 169 -15.26 22.45 6.79
N PRO A 170 -14.57 23.60 6.80
CA PRO A 170 -14.92 24.65 7.75
C PRO A 170 -16.34 25.14 7.46
N PRO A 171 -17.15 25.45 8.49
CA PRO A 171 -18.44 26.08 8.27
C PRO A 171 -18.22 27.40 7.52
N MET A 172 -19.01 27.63 6.46
CA MET A 172 -19.13 28.97 5.89
C MET A 172 -19.55 29.92 7.02
N THR A 173 -18.62 30.75 7.47
CA THR A 173 -18.96 31.95 8.22
C THR A 173 -19.74 32.86 7.29
N MET A 174 -21.05 32.89 7.46
CA MET A 174 -21.85 34.06 7.08
C MET A 174 -21.58 35.15 8.12
N GLN A 175 -20.75 36.13 7.75
CA GLN A 175 -20.89 37.53 8.16
C GLN A 175 -20.39 38.42 7.02
#